data_AF-A0A182H731-F1
#
_entry.id   AF-A0A182H731-F1
#
_cell.length_a   1.000
_cell.length_b   1.000
_cell.length_c   1.000
_cell.angle_alpha   90.00
_cell.angle_beta   90.00
_cell.angle_gamma   90.00
#
_symmetry.space_group_name_H-M   'P 1'
#
loop_
_entity.id
_entity.type
_entity.pdbx_description
1 polymer ?
#
loop_
_entity_poly.entity_id
_entity_poly.type
_entity_poly.pdbx_seq_one_letter_code
_entity_poly.pdbx_strand_id
1 'polypeptide(L)'
;MDKPVKIYEDNQSCIKISEEPREHKRMKHVDIRFHFIRECIQNKIIQPVYISTKEQVADILTKGLPAGPFLFLRSKLNLSD
;
A
#
# COMPACT_ATOMS: atom_id res chain seq x y z
N MET A 1 4.30 2.70 24.30
CA MET A 1 3.50 2.05 23.24
C MET A 1 3.80 2.81 21.98
N ASP A 2 4.62 2.26 21.10
CA ASP A 2 4.95 2.90 19.84
C ASP A 2 3.71 2.98 18.94
N LYS A 3 3.61 4.05 18.15
CA LYS A 3 2.51 4.21 17.19
C LYS A 3 2.70 3.23 16.03
N PRO A 4 1.62 2.62 15.49
CA PRO A 4 1.72 1.73 14.34
C PRO A 4 2.42 2.41 13.15
N VAL A 5 3.18 1.65 12.38
CA VAL A 5 3.80 2.13 11.14
C VAL A 5 2.72 2.35 10.08
N LYS A 6 2.63 3.56 9.54
CA LYS A 6 1.68 3.85 8.46
C LYS A 6 2.21 3.29 7.15
N ILE A 7 1.40 2.46 6.49
CA ILE A 7 1.66 1.94 5.15
C ILE A 7 0.64 2.55 4.20
N TYR A 8 1.10 3.25 3.16
CA TYR A 8 0.22 3.92 2.20
C TYR A 8 -0.08 3.01 1.02
N GLU A 9 -1.37 2.79 0.77
CA GLU A 9 -1.88 1.88 -0.27
C GLU A 9 -2.95 2.59 -1.09
N ASP A 10 -2.90 2.46 -2.43
CA ASP A 10 -3.88 3.09 -3.32
C ASP A 10 -5.00 2.14 -3.75
N ASN A 11 -4.78 0.83 -3.61
CA ASN A 11 -5.82 -0.17 -3.84
C ASN A 11 -6.72 -0.33 -2.60
N GLN A 12 -7.84 0.38 -2.61
CA GLN A 12 -8.86 0.28 -1.56
C GLN A 12 -9.38 -1.15 -1.34
N SER A 13 -9.38 -2.01 -2.37
CA SER A 13 -9.77 -3.41 -2.19
C SER A 13 -8.75 -4.16 -1.34
N CYS A 14 -7.45 -3.92 -1.52
CA CYS A 14 -6.40 -4.50 -0.67
C CYS A 14 -6.53 -4.03 0.78
N ILE A 15 -6.82 -2.74 1.00
CA ILE A 15 -7.06 -2.20 2.36
C ILE A 15 -8.25 -2.91 3.00
N LYS A 16 -9.41 -2.91 2.32
CA LYS A 16 -10.63 -3.52 2.84
C LYS A 16 -10.47 -5.01 3.12
N ILE A 17 -9.81 -5.74 2.21
CA ILE A 17 -9.54 -7.17 2.41
C ILE A 17 -8.69 -7.34 3.67
N SER A 18 -7.63 -6.53 3.84
CA SER A 18 -6.69 -6.63 4.99
C SER A 18 -7.34 -6.31 6.35
N GLU A 19 -8.37 -5.46 6.36
CA GLU A 19 -9.13 -5.08 7.57
C GLU A 19 -10.33 -6.01 7.83
N GLU A 20 -11.07 -6.38 6.79
CA GLU A 20 -12.30 -7.16 6.85
C GLU A 20 -12.16 -8.45 6.01
N PRO A 21 -12.03 -9.63 6.65
CA PRO A 21 -11.94 -10.89 5.91
C PRO A 21 -13.26 -11.20 5.21
N ARG A 22 -13.29 -11.02 3.88
CA ARG A 22 -14.31 -11.64 3.02
C ARG A 22 -13.74 -12.94 2.49
N GLU A 23 -14.51 -14.02 2.54
CA GLU A 23 -14.08 -15.31 2.00
C GLU A 23 -13.83 -15.19 0.49
N HIS A 24 -12.55 -15.11 0.09
CA HIS A 24 -12.14 -15.25 -1.29
C HIS A 24 -11.56 -16.66 -1.50
N LYS A 25 -12.44 -17.63 -1.79
CA LYS A 25 -12.14 -19.07 -1.97
C LYS A 25 -11.12 -19.43 -3.06
N ARG A 26 -10.34 -18.49 -3.63
CA ARG A 26 -9.54 -18.71 -4.84
C ARG A 26 -8.04 -18.35 -4.78
N MET A 27 -7.44 -17.96 -3.65
CA MET A 27 -6.05 -17.48 -3.66
C MET A 27 -5.14 -17.99 -2.53
N LYS A 28 -4.77 -19.28 -2.56
CA LYS A 28 -3.89 -19.90 -1.54
C LYS A 28 -2.55 -19.19 -1.26
N HIS A 29 -1.92 -18.56 -2.26
CA HIS A 29 -0.65 -17.85 -2.08
C HIS A 29 -0.83 -16.43 -1.50
N VAL A 30 -2.02 -15.85 -1.69
CA VAL A 30 -2.41 -14.59 -1.06
C VAL A 30 -2.79 -14.87 0.39
N ASP A 31 -3.45 -15.98 0.68
CA ASP A 31 -3.89 -16.35 2.03
C ASP A 31 -2.76 -16.25 3.08
N ILE A 32 -1.55 -16.76 2.79
CA ILE A 32 -0.43 -16.70 3.76
C ILE A 32 0.03 -15.26 4.02
N ARG A 33 0.26 -14.46 2.96
CA ARG A 33 0.70 -13.06 3.13
C ARG A 33 -0.40 -12.21 3.76
N PHE A 34 -1.64 -12.53 3.40
CA PHE A 34 -2.84 -11.91 3.94
C PHE A 34 -2.95 -12.13 5.45
N HIS A 35 -2.80 -13.38 5.90
CA HIS A 35 -2.79 -13.71 7.32
C HIS A 35 -1.71 -12.94 8.08
N PHE A 36 -0.50 -12.85 7.52
CA PHE A 36 0.59 -12.08 8.12
C PHE A 36 0.28 -10.58 8.22
N ILE A 37 -0.15 -9.95 7.12
CA ILE A 37 -0.49 -8.51 7.12
C ILE A 37 -1.61 -8.22 8.12
N ARG A 38 -2.62 -9.09 8.17
CA ARG A 38 -3.73 -8.97 9.11
C ARG A 38 -3.26 -9.08 10.56
N GLU A 39 -2.40 -10.03 10.87
CA GLU A 39 -1.81 -10.17 12.20
C GLU A 39 -1.04 -8.90 12.59
N CYS A 40 -0.27 -8.32 11.66
CA CYS A 40 0.41 -7.05 11.89
C CYS A 40 -0.55 -5.88 12.17
N ILE A 41 -1.69 -5.82 11.47
CA ILE A 41 -2.74 -4.81 11.72
C ILE A 41 -3.38 -5.01 13.09
N GLN A 42 -3.77 -6.25 13.41
CA GLN A 42 -4.41 -6.61 14.69
C GLN A 42 -3.49 -6.33 15.89
N ASN A 43 -2.20 -6.62 15.74
CA ASN A 43 -1.17 -6.35 16.73
C ASN A 43 -0.71 -4.89 16.76
N LYS A 44 -1.34 -4.00 15.97
CA LYS A 44 -1.02 -2.56 15.89
C LYS A 44 0.43 -2.28 15.49
N ILE A 45 1.04 -3.19 14.74
CA ILE A 45 2.39 -3.03 14.17
C ILE A 45 2.31 -2.11 12.95
N ILE A 46 1.29 -2.30 12.12
CA ILE A 46 1.05 -1.48 10.93
C ILE A 46 -0.36 -0.90 10.92
N GLN A 47 -0.51 0.23 10.23
CA GLN A 47 -1.79 0.85 9.91
C GLN A 47 -1.82 1.16 8.40
N PRO A 48 -2.63 0.43 7.61
CA PRO A 48 -2.84 0.80 6.21
C PRO A 48 -3.61 2.12 6.14
N VAL A 49 -3.21 2.99 5.21
CA VAL A 49 -3.82 4.30 4.97
C VAL A 49 -3.99 4.47 3.47
N TYR A 50 -5.20 4.85 3.06
CA TYR A 50 -5.45 5.15 1.65
C TYR A 50 -4.61 6.35 1.18
N ILE A 51 -4.00 6.21 0.00
CA ILE A 51 -3.41 7.32 -0.77
C ILE A 51 -3.95 7.31 -2.19
N SER A 52 -4.05 8.47 -2.82
CA SER A 52 -4.45 8.51 -4.23
C SER A 52 -3.32 7.95 -5.12
N THR A 53 -3.65 7.25 -6.21
CA THR A 53 -2.64 6.74 -7.16
C THR A 53 -1.74 7.85 -7.70
N LYS A 54 -2.28 9.07 -7.85
CA LYS A 54 -1.50 10.24 -8.29
C LYS A 54 -0.39 10.63 -7.31
N GLU A 55 -0.55 10.29 -6.03
CA GLU A 55 0.38 10.63 -4.95
C GLU A 55 1.17 9.41 -4.45
N GLN A 56 0.94 8.23 -5.02
CA GLN A 56 1.65 7.01 -4.64
C GLN A 56 3.09 7.05 -5.17
N VAL A 57 4.01 7.58 -4.37
CA VAL A 57 5.43 7.72 -4.73
C VAL A 57 6.08 6.38 -5.07
N ALA A 58 5.62 5.27 -4.48
CA ALA A 58 6.14 3.93 -4.78
C ALA A 58 5.95 3.51 -6.26
N ASP A 59 5.02 4.15 -6.99
CA ASP A 59 4.78 3.87 -8.40
C ASP A 59 6.00 4.20 -9.27
N ILE A 60 6.85 5.15 -8.86
CA ILE A 60 8.06 5.49 -9.61
C ILE A 60 9.06 4.33 -9.66
N LEU A 61 9.02 3.42 -8.68
CA LEU A 61 9.92 2.28 -8.56
C LEU A 61 9.33 0.98 -9.15
N THR A 62 8.01 0.95 -9.36
CA THR A 62 7.28 -0.27 -9.71
C THR A 62 6.61 -0.23 -11.08
N LYS A 63 6.44 0.96 -11.68
CA LYS A 63 5.70 1.16 -12.93
C LYS A 63 6.52 2.00 -13.93
N GLY A 64 6.34 1.70 -15.22
CA GLY A 64 6.78 2.59 -16.30
C GLY A 64 5.79 3.75 -16.48
N LEU A 65 6.03 4.88 -15.81
CA LEU A 65 5.13 6.03 -15.82
C LEU A 65 5.39 6.97 -17.02
N PRO A 66 4.36 7.61 -17.60
CA PRO A 66 4.55 8.71 -18.53
C PRO A 66 5.30 9.88 -17.88
N ALA A 67 5.94 10.73 -18.71
CA ALA A 67 6.81 11.80 -18.24
C ALA A 67 6.14 12.74 -17.20
N GLY A 68 4.88 13.13 -17.40
CA GLY A 68 4.16 14.02 -16.47
C GLY A 68 4.04 13.44 -15.04
N PRO A 69 3.36 12.29 -14.86
CA PRO A 69 3.29 11.60 -13.57
C PRO A 69 4.66 11.26 -12.98
N PHE A 70 5.62 10.85 -13.80
CA PHE A 70 6.98 10.56 -13.34
C PHE A 70 7.66 11.79 -12.74
N LEU A 71 7.64 12.93 -13.44
CA LEU A 71 8.23 14.19 -12.96
C LEU A 71 7.54 14.69 -11.69
N PHE A 72 6.20 14.57 -11.63
CA PHE A 72 5.45 14.91 -10.42
C PHE A 72 5.90 14.07 -9.22
N LEU A 73 5.93 12.74 -9.34
CA LEU A 73 6.37 11.87 -8.24
C LEU A 73 7.87 12.02 -7.93
N ARG A 74 8.73 12.29 -8.93
CA ARG A 74 10.16 12.60 -8.74
C ARG A 74 10.35 13.84 -7.87
N SER A 75 9.54 14.88 -8.05
CA SER A 75 9.58 16.08 -7.20
C SER A 75 9.21 15.78 -5.74
N LYS A 76 8.33 14.80 -5.49
CA LYS A 76 7.98 14.34 -4.13
C LYS A 76 9.14 13.63 -3.43
N LEU A 77 10.12 13.15 -4.18
CA LEU A 77 11.36 12.56 -3.66
C LEU A 77 12.47 13.59 -3.45
N ASN A 78 12.21 14.88 -3.64
CA ASN A 78 13.22 15.95 -3.65
C ASN A 78 14.32 15.71 -4.71
N LEU A 79 13.96 15.06 -5.82
CA LEU A 79 14.86 14.80 -6.93
C LEU A 79 14.64 15.77 -8.10
N SER A 80 14.07 16.95 -7.85
CA SER A 80 13.98 18.02 -8.85
C SER A 80 15.37 18.60 -9.16
N ASP A 81 15.66 18.81 -10.43
CA ASP A 81 16.87 19.52 -10.88
C ASP A 81 16.88 20.99 -10.42
#